data_AF-A0AB36H4E1-F1
#
_entry.id   AF-A0AB36H4E1-F1
#
_cell.length_a   1.000
_cell.length_b   1.000
_cell.length_c   1.000
_cell.angle_alpha   90.00
_cell.angle_beta   90.00
_cell.angle_gamma   90.00
#
_symmetry.space_group_name_H-M   'P 1'
#
loop_
_entity.id
_entity.type
_entity.pdbx_description
1 polymer ?
#
loop_
_entity_poly.entity_id
_entity_poly.type
_entity_poly.pdbx_seq_one_letter_code
_entity_poly.pdbx_strand_id
1 'polypeptide(L)'
;MAESHERPQRKKRELPTKKNTSVRNLVWAIGLNLIVVAIAAVVIVGLGRNDRDTASSARSHVNVGESAARASESLGFRAADVEPEGFTVREAKMSTTEPANWEVRYTSPSGELETLLQAQTDFSTLAPRIRGKVTQTDYFEIRGTECANLEIQSPSSDTNADAAKPVSGIVCSARETTLIVYGAGEKDEHAALMKAALDRVNK
;
A
#
# COMPACT_ATOMS: atom_id res chain seq x y z
N MET A 1 85.69 -50.40 -29.88
CA MET A 1 86.34 -51.29 -28.89
C MET A 1 86.40 -50.55 -27.56
N ALA A 2 86.00 -51.25 -26.49
CA ALA A 2 86.16 -50.98 -25.05
C ALA A 2 85.37 -49.84 -24.37
N GLU A 3 84.32 -50.27 -23.64
CA GLU A 3 83.91 -49.95 -22.25
C GLU A 3 84.44 -48.69 -21.53
N SER A 4 83.55 -47.97 -20.80
CA SER A 4 83.34 -48.23 -19.35
C SER A 4 82.38 -47.24 -18.69
N HIS A 5 81.45 -47.81 -17.91
CA HIS A 5 80.72 -47.37 -16.72
C HIS A 5 80.66 -45.88 -16.27
N GLU A 6 79.46 -45.44 -15.89
CA GLU A 6 79.02 -45.28 -14.47
C GLU A 6 78.04 -44.09 -14.28
N ARG A 7 76.84 -44.36 -13.75
CA ARG A 7 76.00 -43.32 -13.10
C ARG A 7 76.58 -43.06 -11.69
N PRO A 8 76.50 -41.84 -11.12
CA PRO A 8 75.42 -41.62 -10.14
C PRO A 8 74.89 -40.16 -9.95
N GLN A 9 73.59 -40.10 -9.59
CA GLN A 9 73.00 -39.31 -8.48
C GLN A 9 72.67 -37.79 -8.60
N ARG A 10 71.34 -37.57 -8.56
CA ARG A 10 70.53 -36.71 -7.65
C ARG A 10 70.56 -35.17 -7.72
N LYS A 11 69.38 -34.69 -8.16
CA LYS A 11 68.46 -33.70 -7.53
C LYS A 11 69.07 -32.40 -6.97
N LYS A 12 68.55 -31.28 -7.47
CA LYS A 12 67.73 -30.37 -6.65
C LYS A 12 66.79 -29.54 -7.51
N ARG A 13 65.55 -29.51 -7.05
CA ARG A 13 64.37 -28.80 -7.53
C ARG A 13 64.53 -27.33 -7.11
N GLU A 14 64.45 -26.40 -8.04
CA GLU A 14 64.12 -25.00 -7.72
C GLU A 14 63.02 -24.51 -8.66
N LEU A 15 61.96 -24.00 -8.03
CA LEU A 15 60.73 -23.54 -8.66
C LEU A 15 60.96 -22.17 -9.32
N PRO A 16 60.41 -21.91 -10.51
CA PRO A 16 60.27 -20.54 -10.97
C PRO A 16 59.15 -19.86 -10.18
N THR A 17 59.55 -18.97 -9.28
CA THR A 17 58.73 -18.03 -8.54
C THR A 17 58.03 -17.05 -9.50
N LYS A 18 56.87 -17.42 -10.01
CA LYS A 18 55.95 -16.48 -10.69
C LYS A 18 54.88 -15.98 -9.72
N LYS A 19 55.33 -15.34 -8.63
CA LYS A 19 54.47 -14.49 -7.79
C LYS A 19 54.65 -13.06 -8.26
N ASN A 20 53.55 -12.40 -8.66
CA ASN A 20 53.29 -10.95 -8.48
C ASN A 20 52.43 -10.28 -9.57
N THR A 21 51.97 -10.99 -10.60
CA THR A 21 51.01 -10.38 -11.57
C THR A 21 49.57 -10.85 -11.33
N SER A 22 49.36 -12.11 -10.95
CA SER A 22 48.00 -12.67 -10.83
C SER A 22 47.26 -12.23 -9.55
N VAL A 23 47.98 -11.90 -8.48
CA VAL A 23 47.35 -11.50 -7.21
C VAL A 23 46.84 -10.06 -7.26
N ARG A 24 47.54 -9.17 -7.97
CA ARG A 24 47.10 -7.77 -8.15
C ARG A 24 45.81 -7.68 -8.95
N ASN A 25 45.64 -8.47 -10.00
CA ASN A 25 44.39 -8.53 -10.77
C ASN A 25 43.23 -9.15 -9.97
N LEU A 26 43.52 -10.15 -9.13
CA LEU A 26 42.51 -10.80 -8.30
C LEU A 26 42.02 -9.87 -7.19
N VAL A 27 42.91 -9.07 -6.59
CA VAL A 27 42.56 -8.03 -5.60
C VAL A 27 41.74 -6.90 -6.24
N TRP A 28 42.07 -6.49 -7.47
CA TRP A 28 41.31 -5.47 -8.20
C TRP A 28 39.88 -5.94 -8.52
N ALA A 29 39.72 -7.21 -8.91
CA ALA A 29 38.40 -7.80 -9.20
C ALA A 29 37.51 -7.96 -7.95
N ILE A 30 38.09 -8.25 -6.77
CA ILE A 30 37.34 -8.33 -5.51
C ILE A 30 36.91 -6.93 -5.05
N GLY A 31 37.79 -5.93 -5.16
CA GLY A 31 37.48 -4.54 -4.81
C GLY A 31 36.35 -3.95 -5.66
N LEU A 32 36.33 -4.26 -6.96
CA LEU A 32 35.30 -3.74 -7.87
C LEU A 32 33.90 -4.32 -7.58
N ASN A 33 33.81 -5.61 -7.25
CA ASN A 33 32.52 -6.23 -6.89
C ASN A 33 31.97 -5.68 -5.58
N LEU A 34 32.81 -5.38 -4.58
CA LEU A 34 32.37 -4.76 -3.33
C LEU A 34 31.84 -3.33 -3.55
N ILE A 35 32.42 -2.58 -4.49
CA ILE A 35 31.92 -1.25 -4.86
C ILE A 35 30.53 -1.36 -5.54
N VAL A 36 30.33 -2.31 -6.44
CA VAL A 36 29.03 -2.52 -7.10
C VAL A 36 27.96 -2.94 -6.09
N VAL A 37 28.28 -3.83 -5.15
CA VAL A 37 27.37 -4.23 -4.07
C VAL A 37 27.11 -3.07 -3.11
N ALA A 38 28.10 -2.22 -2.81
CA ALA A 38 27.91 -1.02 -2.00
C ALA A 38 27.03 0.02 -2.70
N ILE A 39 27.17 0.22 -4.01
CA ILE A 39 26.29 1.10 -4.80
C ILE A 39 24.86 0.53 -4.83
N ALA A 40 24.69 -0.77 -5.05
CA ALA A 40 23.37 -1.42 -5.00
C ALA A 40 22.72 -1.31 -3.60
N ALA A 41 23.51 -1.46 -2.53
CA ALA A 41 23.05 -1.26 -1.15
C ALA A 41 22.70 0.21 -0.87
N VAL A 42 23.44 1.18 -1.41
CA VAL A 42 23.10 2.62 -1.30
C VAL A 42 21.86 2.98 -2.13
N VAL A 43 21.61 2.33 -3.26
CA VAL A 43 20.34 2.50 -4.00
C VAL A 43 19.16 1.93 -3.20
N ILE A 44 19.33 0.78 -2.54
CA ILE A 44 18.27 0.13 -1.76
C ILE A 44 18.05 0.84 -0.39
N VAL A 45 19.11 1.30 0.28
CA VAL A 45 19.04 1.98 1.59
C VAL A 45 18.83 3.50 1.44
N GLY A 46 19.27 4.10 0.34
CA GLY A 46 18.98 5.49 -0.03
C GLY A 46 17.53 5.72 -0.45
N LEU A 47 16.83 4.67 -0.90
CA LEU A 47 15.36 4.65 -1.02
C LEU A 47 14.64 4.44 0.32
N GLY A 48 15.36 4.09 1.40
CA GLY A 48 14.76 3.73 2.68
C GLY A 48 14.86 4.78 3.80
N ARG A 49 15.64 5.86 3.64
CA ARG A 49 15.95 6.78 4.75
C ARG A 49 16.05 8.27 4.43
N ASN A 50 15.39 8.79 3.40
CA ASN A 50 15.40 10.24 3.14
C ASN A 50 14.05 10.92 2.90
N ASP A 51 12.93 10.38 3.40
CA ASP A 51 11.63 11.07 3.35
C ASP A 51 11.06 11.33 4.75
N ARG A 52 11.86 11.90 5.65
CA ARG A 52 11.33 12.38 6.94
C ARG A 52 11.27 13.87 7.15
N ASP A 53 11.97 14.69 6.37
CA ASP A 53 11.77 16.14 6.41
C ASP A 53 12.17 16.72 5.06
N THR A 54 11.30 17.56 4.47
CA THR A 54 11.44 18.29 3.18
C THR A 54 10.81 17.70 1.90
N ALA A 55 9.57 17.17 1.99
CA ALA A 55 8.64 17.16 0.86
C ALA A 55 7.31 17.86 1.20
N SER A 56 7.39 19.15 1.55
CA SER A 56 6.28 20.10 1.34
C SER A 56 6.24 20.57 -0.13
N SER A 57 6.53 19.67 -1.07
CA SER A 57 6.72 19.98 -2.49
C SER A 57 5.83 19.05 -3.32
N ALA A 58 4.72 19.61 -3.79
CA ALA A 58 3.76 19.03 -4.74
C ALA A 58 2.97 17.81 -4.24
N ARG A 59 2.01 18.03 -3.32
CA ARG A 59 0.84 17.15 -3.28
C ARG A 59 0.15 17.29 -4.64
N SER A 60 0.23 16.25 -5.48
CA SER A 60 -0.72 16.10 -6.57
C SER A 60 -2.11 16.10 -5.92
N HIS A 61 -2.82 17.23 -5.99
CA HIS A 61 -4.15 17.34 -5.42
C HIS A 61 -5.04 16.35 -6.18
N VAL A 62 -5.45 15.28 -5.51
CA VAL A 62 -6.37 14.30 -6.08
C VAL A 62 -7.68 15.01 -6.34
N ASN A 63 -8.01 15.25 -7.61
CA ASN A 63 -9.29 15.83 -7.99
C ASN A 63 -10.35 14.73 -7.97
N VAL A 64 -11.10 14.64 -6.87
CA VAL A 64 -12.14 13.61 -6.69
C VAL A 64 -13.27 13.83 -7.68
N GLY A 65 -13.65 15.08 -7.97
CA GLY A 65 -14.74 15.38 -8.90
C GLY A 65 -14.47 14.85 -10.31
N GLU A 66 -13.29 15.15 -10.87
CA GLU A 66 -12.92 14.66 -12.20
C GLU A 66 -12.75 13.12 -12.22
N SER A 67 -12.18 12.55 -11.15
CA SER A 67 -11.99 11.10 -11.03
C SER A 67 -13.34 10.37 -10.91
N ALA A 68 -14.28 10.91 -10.14
CA ALA A 68 -15.63 10.39 -9.98
C ALA A 68 -16.44 10.51 -11.27
N ALA A 69 -16.26 11.58 -12.06
CA ALA A 69 -16.90 11.70 -13.36
C ALA A 69 -16.47 10.57 -14.31
N ARG A 70 -15.17 10.29 -14.40
CA ARG A 70 -14.63 9.17 -15.19
C ARG A 70 -15.11 7.81 -14.65
N ALA A 71 -15.10 7.65 -13.33
CA ALA A 71 -15.59 6.42 -12.69
C ALA A 71 -17.07 6.20 -12.96
N SER A 72 -17.89 7.26 -12.96
CA SER A 72 -19.33 7.14 -13.21
C SER A 72 -19.63 6.63 -14.62
N GLU A 73 -18.88 7.10 -15.61
CA GLU A 73 -18.98 6.62 -16.99
C GLU A 73 -18.57 5.14 -17.11
N SER A 74 -17.49 4.75 -16.44
CA SER A 74 -16.96 3.38 -16.55
C SER A 74 -17.73 2.34 -15.72
N LEU A 75 -18.28 2.73 -14.57
CA LEU A 75 -18.89 1.81 -13.61
C LEU A 75 -20.41 1.69 -13.80
N GLY A 76 -21.04 2.57 -14.57
CA GLY A 76 -22.49 2.54 -14.82
C GLY A 76 -23.36 3.04 -13.66
N PHE A 77 -22.75 3.55 -12.60
CA PHE A 77 -23.43 4.19 -11.48
C PHE A 77 -22.75 5.51 -11.12
N ARG A 78 -23.48 6.43 -10.49
CA ARG A 78 -22.92 7.72 -10.08
C ARG A 78 -21.93 7.55 -8.92
N ALA A 79 -20.64 7.70 -9.19
CA ALA A 79 -19.59 7.70 -8.19
C ALA A 79 -19.67 8.96 -7.32
N ALA A 80 -19.59 8.79 -6.00
CA ALA A 80 -19.69 9.89 -5.06
C ALA A 80 -18.46 10.82 -5.12
N ASP A 81 -18.66 12.06 -5.55
CA ASP A 81 -17.68 13.14 -5.66
C ASP A 81 -17.60 13.99 -4.37
N VAL A 82 -17.20 13.37 -3.26
CA VAL A 82 -17.30 14.00 -1.94
C VAL A 82 -15.99 14.63 -1.51
N GLU A 83 -16.05 15.89 -1.08
CA GLU A 83 -14.97 16.59 -0.37
C GLU A 83 -15.59 17.28 0.86
N PRO A 84 -15.81 16.53 1.95
CA PRO A 84 -16.42 17.09 3.15
C PRO A 84 -15.48 18.07 3.85
N GLU A 85 -16.04 19.06 4.54
CA GLU A 85 -15.26 20.05 5.29
C GLU A 85 -14.36 19.36 6.33
N GLY A 86 -13.09 19.77 6.39
CA GLY A 86 -12.10 19.23 7.31
C GLY A 86 -11.48 17.90 6.89
N PHE A 87 -11.99 17.24 5.86
CA PHE A 87 -11.38 16.02 5.31
C PHE A 87 -10.38 16.39 4.22
N THR A 88 -9.26 15.67 4.17
CA THR A 88 -8.28 15.77 3.09
C THR A 88 -8.32 14.50 2.25
N VAL A 89 -8.59 14.64 0.95
CA VAL A 89 -8.52 13.52 0.01
C VAL A 89 -7.08 13.05 -0.12
N ARG A 90 -6.86 11.75 0.06
CA ARG A 90 -5.56 11.11 -0.14
C ARG A 90 -5.47 10.36 -1.46
N GLU A 91 -6.56 9.70 -1.84
CA GLU A 91 -6.57 8.76 -2.96
C GLU A 91 -8.01 8.56 -3.43
N ALA A 92 -8.20 8.43 -4.75
CA ALA A 92 -9.48 8.12 -5.37
C ALA A 92 -9.22 7.10 -6.49
N LYS A 93 -9.92 5.97 -6.45
CA LYS A 93 -9.67 4.82 -7.31
C LYS A 93 -10.99 4.18 -7.74
N MET A 94 -11.02 3.74 -8.99
CA MET A 94 -12.05 2.84 -9.48
C MET A 94 -11.45 1.46 -9.76
N SER A 95 -12.25 0.41 -9.59
CA SER A 95 -11.92 -0.94 -10.00
C SER A 95 -13.07 -1.50 -10.81
N THR A 96 -12.77 -1.99 -12.00
CA THR A 96 -13.73 -2.68 -12.88
C THR A 96 -13.77 -4.20 -12.62
N THR A 97 -13.00 -4.69 -11.65
CA THR A 97 -13.02 -6.10 -11.25
C THR A 97 -14.21 -6.35 -10.35
N GLU A 98 -15.04 -7.35 -10.68
CA GLU A 98 -16.27 -7.62 -9.95
C GLU A 98 -16.05 -7.95 -8.46
N PRO A 99 -16.84 -7.37 -7.53
CA PRO A 99 -17.82 -6.30 -7.80
C PRO A 99 -17.12 -4.99 -8.16
N ALA A 100 -17.51 -4.39 -9.30
CA ALA A 100 -16.95 -3.11 -9.74
C ALA A 100 -17.27 -2.02 -8.71
N ASN A 101 -16.28 -1.21 -8.36
CA ASN A 101 -16.37 -0.31 -7.21
C ASN A 101 -15.60 1.00 -7.39
N TRP A 102 -16.04 1.98 -6.61
CA TRP A 102 -15.42 3.28 -6.41
C TRP A 102 -14.94 3.38 -4.96
N GLU A 103 -13.68 3.76 -4.76
CA GLU A 103 -13.06 3.91 -3.45
C GLU A 103 -12.37 5.27 -3.34
N VAL A 104 -12.64 5.99 -2.25
CA VAL A 104 -11.94 7.23 -1.92
C VAL A 104 -11.43 7.15 -0.48
N ARG A 105 -10.16 7.49 -0.28
CA ARG A 105 -9.52 7.49 1.03
C ARG A 105 -9.24 8.92 1.46
N TYR A 106 -9.56 9.22 2.71
CA TYR A 106 -9.47 10.53 3.31
C TYR A 106 -8.63 10.49 4.57
N THR A 107 -7.98 11.60 4.89
CA THR A 107 -7.61 11.92 6.27
C THR A 107 -8.77 12.68 6.89
N SER A 108 -9.29 12.21 8.01
CA SER A 108 -10.36 12.86 8.77
C SER A 108 -9.84 14.07 9.56
N PRO A 109 -10.73 14.94 10.08
CA PRO A 109 -10.35 16.06 10.94
C PRO A 109 -9.51 15.66 12.17
N SER A 110 -9.76 14.48 12.76
CA SER A 110 -8.98 13.90 13.85
C SER A 110 -7.62 13.34 13.42
N GLY A 111 -7.31 13.36 12.12
CA GLY A 111 -6.05 12.88 11.55
C GLY A 111 -6.05 11.41 11.17
N GLU A 112 -7.20 10.74 11.27
CA GLU A 112 -7.33 9.29 11.04
C GLU A 112 -7.62 8.96 9.58
N LEU A 113 -7.36 7.71 9.18
CA LEU A 113 -7.69 7.24 7.85
C LEU A 113 -9.16 6.81 7.79
N GLU A 114 -9.89 7.42 6.87
CA GLU A 114 -11.27 7.10 6.51
C GLU A 114 -11.36 6.63 5.07
N THR A 115 -12.24 5.69 4.79
CA THR A 115 -12.46 5.13 3.45
C THR A 115 -13.94 5.16 3.11
N LEU A 116 -14.28 5.73 1.96
CA LEU A 116 -15.57 5.61 1.31
C LEU A 116 -15.45 4.55 0.22
N LEU A 117 -16.26 3.51 0.31
CA LEU A 117 -16.37 2.44 -0.68
C LEU A 117 -17.80 2.40 -1.22
N GLN A 118 -17.95 2.33 -2.54
CA GLN A 118 -19.24 2.34 -3.22
C GLN A 118 -19.27 1.31 -4.35
N ALA A 119 -20.35 0.55 -4.46
CA ALA A 119 -20.58 -0.37 -5.57
C ALA A 119 -22.08 -0.60 -5.81
N GLN A 120 -22.46 -0.96 -7.04
CA GLN A 120 -23.83 -1.37 -7.40
C GLN A 120 -24.03 -2.87 -7.08
N THR A 121 -23.98 -3.20 -5.79
CA THR A 121 -24.15 -4.57 -5.28
C THR A 121 -24.64 -4.52 -3.84
N ASP A 122 -25.02 -5.66 -3.27
CA ASP A 122 -25.42 -5.74 -1.87
C ASP A 122 -24.21 -5.68 -0.90
N PHE A 123 -24.49 -5.40 0.37
CA PHE A 123 -23.45 -5.36 1.41
C PHE A 123 -22.68 -6.68 1.53
N SER A 124 -23.33 -7.84 1.38
CA SER A 124 -22.67 -9.14 1.56
C SER A 124 -21.61 -9.42 0.49
N THR A 125 -21.81 -8.89 -0.71
CA THR A 125 -20.89 -8.97 -1.84
C THR A 125 -19.76 -7.95 -1.72
N LEU A 126 -20.03 -6.77 -1.14
CA LEU A 126 -19.05 -5.70 -0.99
C LEU A 126 -18.17 -5.83 0.25
N ALA A 127 -18.72 -6.33 1.37
CA ALA A 127 -18.06 -6.46 2.66
C ALA A 127 -16.70 -7.19 2.64
N PRO A 128 -16.47 -8.25 1.83
CA PRO A 128 -15.17 -8.92 1.74
C PRO A 128 -14.01 -8.03 1.30
N ARG A 129 -14.27 -6.84 0.74
CA ARG A 129 -13.23 -5.85 0.42
C ARG A 129 -12.67 -5.16 1.66
N ILE A 130 -13.43 -5.13 2.74
CA ILE A 130 -12.99 -4.57 4.01
C ILE A 130 -12.11 -5.61 4.70
N ARG A 131 -10.90 -5.19 5.10
CA ARG A 131 -10.01 -6.06 5.86
C ARG A 131 -10.57 -6.26 7.28
N GLY A 132 -10.98 -7.48 7.57
CA GLY A 132 -11.46 -7.87 8.89
C GLY A 132 -12.79 -8.60 8.82
N LYS A 133 -13.27 -9.08 9.97
CA LYS A 133 -14.64 -9.55 10.09
C LYS A 133 -15.54 -8.34 10.32
N VAL A 134 -16.46 -8.11 9.41
CA VAL A 134 -17.41 -6.99 9.45
C VAL A 134 -18.76 -7.50 9.91
N THR A 135 -19.44 -6.75 10.78
CA THR A 135 -20.79 -7.06 11.24
C THR A 135 -21.63 -5.78 11.28
N GLN A 136 -22.85 -5.86 10.73
CA GLN A 136 -23.85 -4.79 10.80
C GLN A 136 -24.54 -4.80 12.15
N THR A 137 -24.64 -3.64 12.79
CA THR A 137 -25.32 -3.42 14.06
C THR A 137 -26.15 -2.15 14.00
N ASP A 138 -27.12 -2.00 14.92
CA ASP A 138 -27.89 -0.77 15.14
C ASP A 138 -28.37 -0.09 13.85
N TYR A 139 -29.45 -0.60 13.23
CA TYR A 139 -30.03 -0.01 12.02
C TYR A 139 -30.67 1.36 12.31
N PHE A 140 -30.50 2.30 11.37
CA PHE A 140 -30.98 3.67 11.46
C PHE A 140 -31.15 4.29 10.07
N GLU A 141 -31.59 5.55 10.00
CA GLU A 141 -31.73 6.27 8.74
C GLU A 141 -30.89 7.53 8.69
N ILE A 142 -30.30 7.81 7.52
CA ILE A 142 -29.67 9.08 7.19
C ILE A 142 -30.37 9.64 5.95
N ARG A 143 -31.05 10.79 6.08
CA ARG A 143 -31.75 11.45 4.95
C ARG A 143 -32.73 10.51 4.23
N GLY A 144 -33.46 9.67 4.98
CA GLY A 144 -34.40 8.68 4.44
C GLY A 144 -33.73 7.49 3.73
N THR A 145 -32.41 7.32 3.89
CA THR A 145 -31.67 6.15 3.41
C THR A 145 -31.41 5.21 4.58
N GLU A 146 -31.75 3.93 4.42
CA GLU A 146 -31.49 2.89 5.42
C GLU A 146 -29.99 2.66 5.58
N CYS A 147 -29.52 2.69 6.82
CA CYS A 147 -28.13 2.55 7.20
C CYS A 147 -27.99 1.63 8.42
N ALA A 148 -26.78 1.11 8.62
CA ALA A 148 -26.40 0.37 9.81
C ALA A 148 -24.97 0.74 10.23
N ASN A 149 -24.68 0.65 11.53
CA ASN A 149 -23.32 0.74 12.03
C ASN A 149 -22.54 -0.51 11.64
N LEU A 150 -21.23 -0.37 11.49
CA LEU A 150 -20.31 -1.46 11.22
C LEU A 150 -19.32 -1.61 12.37
N GLU A 151 -19.23 -2.83 12.90
CA GLU A 151 -18.14 -3.25 13.76
C GLU A 151 -17.14 -4.07 12.92
N ILE A 152 -15.87 -3.69 12.95
CA ILE A 152 -14.81 -4.32 12.14
C ILE A 152 -13.75 -4.90 13.07
N GLN A 153 -13.73 -6.22 13.17
CA GLN A 153 -12.74 -6.97 13.93
C GLN A 153 -11.56 -7.31 13.02
N SER A 154 -10.45 -6.60 13.17
CA SER A 154 -9.22 -6.89 12.42
C SER A 154 -8.56 -8.17 12.95
N PRO A 155 -8.11 -9.11 12.09
CA PRO A 155 -7.26 -10.20 12.54
C PRO A 155 -5.92 -9.61 12.99
N SER A 156 -5.69 -9.48 14.30
CA SER A 156 -4.42 -8.98 14.81
C SER A 156 -3.31 -10.00 14.53
N SER A 157 -2.37 -9.68 13.64
CA SER A 157 -1.12 -10.43 13.50
C SER A 157 -0.01 -9.96 14.43
N ASP A 158 -0.23 -8.85 15.15
CA ASP A 158 0.78 -8.24 15.99
C ASP A 158 0.54 -8.59 17.47
N THR A 159 1.47 -9.37 18.01
CA THR A 159 1.59 -9.72 19.44
C THR A 159 2.06 -8.55 20.31
N ASN A 160 2.11 -7.32 19.79
CA ASN A 160 2.30 -6.11 20.58
C ASN A 160 0.93 -5.54 20.95
N ALA A 161 0.55 -5.74 22.20
CA ALA A 161 -0.69 -5.30 22.82
C ALA A 161 -0.74 -3.78 23.07
N ASP A 162 -0.31 -2.96 22.10
CA ASP A 162 -0.80 -1.60 21.99
C ASP A 162 -2.09 -1.67 21.18
N ALA A 163 -3.21 -1.48 21.87
CA ALA A 163 -4.56 -1.63 21.33
C ALA A 163 -4.69 -0.94 19.97
N ALA A 164 -4.67 -1.73 18.88
CA ALA A 164 -5.03 -1.22 17.57
C ALA A 164 -6.39 -0.52 17.70
N LYS A 165 -6.44 0.75 17.32
CA LYS A 165 -7.65 1.57 17.46
C LYS A 165 -8.82 0.81 16.80
N PRO A 166 -9.97 0.68 17.49
CA PRO A 166 -11.10 -0.05 16.92
C PRO A 166 -11.48 0.58 15.58
N VAL A 167 -11.63 -0.26 14.56
CA VAL A 167 -12.09 0.16 13.24
C VAL A 167 -13.61 0.02 13.25
N SER A 168 -14.30 1.10 12.89
CA SER A 168 -15.76 1.13 12.77
C SER A 168 -16.18 1.76 11.46
N GLY A 169 -17.48 1.75 11.19
CA GLY A 169 -18.01 2.38 10.00
C GLY A 169 -19.53 2.47 9.98
N ILE A 170 -20.05 2.89 8.85
CA ILE A 170 -21.47 2.98 8.52
C ILE A 170 -21.64 2.41 7.12
N VAL A 171 -22.67 1.59 6.91
CA VAL A 171 -23.14 1.18 5.59
C VAL A 171 -24.52 1.77 5.34
N CYS A 172 -24.78 2.22 4.12
CA CYS A 172 -26.09 2.68 3.68
C CYS A 172 -26.44 2.12 2.29
N SER A 173 -27.72 1.81 2.10
CA SER A 173 -28.27 1.33 0.83
C SER A 173 -28.87 2.51 0.06
N ALA A 174 -28.09 3.16 -0.82
CA ALA A 174 -28.52 4.34 -1.56
C ALA A 174 -28.86 4.01 -3.01
N ARG A 175 -30.14 4.12 -3.37
CA ARG A 175 -30.68 3.72 -4.68
C ARG A 175 -30.30 2.27 -4.99
N GLU A 176 -29.50 2.04 -6.02
CA GLU A 176 -29.02 0.72 -6.44
C GLU A 176 -27.58 0.44 -5.95
N THR A 177 -26.99 1.36 -5.18
CA THR A 177 -25.61 1.24 -4.71
C THR A 177 -25.55 1.06 -3.20
N THR A 178 -24.61 0.22 -2.76
CA THR A 178 -24.20 0.17 -1.36
C THR A 178 -23.04 1.13 -1.16
N LEU A 179 -23.14 1.99 -0.15
CA LEU A 179 -22.06 2.85 0.33
C LEU A 179 -21.59 2.36 1.70
N ILE A 180 -20.28 2.29 1.88
CA ILE A 180 -19.64 1.92 3.14
C ILE A 180 -18.61 3.01 3.45
N VAL A 181 -18.75 3.66 4.60
CA VAL A 181 -17.72 4.49 5.20
C VAL A 181 -17.11 3.71 6.35
N TYR A 182 -15.79 3.55 6.37
CA TYR A 182 -15.10 2.87 7.47
C TYR A 182 -13.69 3.38 7.68
N GLY A 183 -13.20 3.26 8.91
CA GLY A 183 -11.90 3.77 9.27
C GLY A 183 -11.65 3.75 10.77
N ALA A 184 -10.55 4.41 11.15
CA ALA A 184 -10.15 4.60 12.54
C ALA A 184 -10.61 5.97 13.10
N GLY A 185 -11.34 6.76 12.31
CA GLY A 185 -11.94 8.02 12.72
C GLY A 185 -13.11 7.83 13.67
N GLU A 186 -13.69 8.95 14.08
CA GLU A 186 -14.76 8.96 15.07
C GLU A 186 -16.13 8.72 14.42
N LYS A 187 -17.11 8.28 15.23
CA LYS A 187 -18.49 8.02 14.75
C LYS A 187 -19.11 9.23 14.04
N ASP A 188 -18.86 10.43 14.57
CA ASP A 188 -19.38 11.66 13.98
C ASP A 188 -18.70 11.99 12.64
N GLU A 189 -17.42 11.63 12.48
CA GLU A 189 -16.68 11.77 11.22
C GLU A 189 -17.22 10.79 10.16
N HIS A 190 -17.45 9.53 10.53
CA HIS A 190 -18.11 8.56 9.63
C HIS A 190 -19.48 9.08 9.18
N ALA A 191 -20.27 9.61 10.11
CA ALA A 191 -21.60 10.13 9.83
C ALA A 191 -21.56 11.38 8.93
N ALA A 192 -20.59 12.28 9.14
CA ALA A 192 -20.40 13.46 8.31
C ALA A 192 -20.03 13.09 6.86
N LEU A 193 -19.06 12.18 6.69
CA LEU A 193 -18.64 11.69 5.38
C LEU A 193 -19.79 10.93 4.69
N MET A 194 -20.51 10.07 5.41
CA MET A 194 -21.65 9.34 4.85
C MET A 194 -22.78 10.27 4.42
N LYS A 195 -23.14 11.29 5.24
CA LYS A 195 -24.14 12.30 4.88
C LYS A 195 -23.75 13.04 3.60
N ALA A 196 -22.49 13.42 3.47
CA ALA A 196 -21.99 14.12 2.29
C ALA A 196 -21.97 13.21 1.05
N ALA A 197 -21.66 11.92 1.21
CA ALA A 197 -21.73 10.94 0.13
C ALA A 197 -23.16 10.70 -0.36
N LEU A 198 -24.11 10.53 0.55
CA LEU A 198 -25.52 10.39 0.22
C LEU A 198 -26.06 11.61 -0.53
N ASP A 199 -25.64 12.82 -0.18
CA ASP A 199 -26.00 14.05 -0.90
C ASP A 199 -25.50 14.09 -2.33
N ARG A 200 -24.38 13.42 -2.61
CA ARG A 200 -23.88 13.29 -3.98
C ARG A 200 -24.66 12.23 -4.71
N VAL A 201 -24.79 11.01 -4.18
CA VAL A 201 -25.41 9.89 -4.91
C VAL A 201 -26.93 10.07 -5.09
N ASN A 202 -27.62 10.73 -4.14
CA ASN A 202 -29.08 10.91 -4.20
C ASN A 202 -29.55 12.11 -5.02
N LYS A 203 -28.64 12.96 -5.52
CA LYS A 203 -28.96 13.96 -6.55
C LYS A 203 -29.07 13.25 -7.89
#